data_AF-A0A7S2ZU19-F1
#
_entry.id   AF-A0A7S2ZU19-F1
#
_cell.length_a   1.000
_cell.length_b   1.000
_cell.length_c   1.000
_cell.angle_alpha   90.00
_cell.angle_beta   90.00
_cell.angle_gamma   90.00
#
_symmetry.space_group_name_H-M   'P 1'
#
loop_
_entity.id
_entity.type
_entity.pdbx_description
1 polymer ?
#
loop_
_entity_poly.entity_id
_entity_poly.type
_entity_poly.pdbx_seq_one_letter_code
_entity_poly.pdbx_strand_id
1 'polypeptide(L)'
;MFLSSGGYASSPVEKLLDQLEGKPVEEPFQGVIGLKQFMDEDDFLAELRADNVRLIDYLAQEETLQELITCSLEKPEIPDDADEDAKARLKFKYPHIASEVLSAEQAKITNGLVNNTSMMMRLFDLLDSEDGIDPIQAKNFAKVVVCLLRIKNAETMEAILQRQNFMIGILRNANAAPITDIIVRILDNPETERPFSTIVEPPSSEAVQLLAESEILVGLGNLCIATIEEGSSLSDDEEERLRYERIENSSLVMVDLTRRVLQLSQAHYTMPENLNIFSNPGTIGRIMDTALDGDLSDPIVRIGLIHVLNVFIELLTTELNFCSPSRPKNEDEQQEMNSIIRAMTASRPRSTPVGSSPLPSPKSVSSTNREQLVRLVNPPSARDDMVGMWRSRVLSV
;
A
#
# COMPACT_ATOMS: atom_id res chain seq x y z
N MET A 1 40.23 -6.44 46.78
CA MET A 1 39.63 -5.86 45.56
C MET A 1 38.20 -5.47 45.90
N PHE A 2 37.99 -4.19 46.21
CA PHE A 2 36.64 -3.64 46.31
C PHE A 2 36.10 -3.51 44.89
N LEU A 3 35.03 -4.22 44.58
CA LEU A 3 34.24 -3.94 43.39
C LEU A 3 33.57 -2.59 43.63
N SER A 4 34.11 -1.57 42.97
CA SER A 4 33.46 -0.28 42.81
C SER A 4 32.13 -0.53 42.09
N SER A 5 31.03 -0.50 42.84
CA SER A 5 29.70 -0.26 42.31
C SER A 5 29.72 1.14 41.69
N GLY A 6 30.10 1.23 40.43
CA GLY A 6 29.88 2.42 39.63
C GLY A 6 28.38 2.65 39.61
N GLY A 7 27.91 3.63 40.38
CA GLY A 7 26.55 4.13 40.27
C GLY A 7 26.40 4.69 38.86
N TYR A 8 25.82 3.91 37.96
CA TYR A 8 25.27 4.46 36.74
C TYR A 8 24.28 5.53 37.18
N ALA A 9 24.57 6.79 36.86
CA ALA A 9 23.58 7.84 37.04
C ALA A 9 22.32 7.39 36.31
N SER A 10 21.17 7.40 37.01
CA SER A 10 19.87 7.11 36.40
C SER A 10 19.73 7.97 35.14
N SER A 11 19.44 7.32 34.00
CA SER A 11 19.33 8.02 32.72
C SER A 11 18.20 9.06 32.79
N PRO A 12 18.17 10.06 31.90
CA PRO A 12 17.06 11.02 31.87
C PRO A 12 15.69 10.34 31.73
N VAL A 13 15.60 9.29 30.91
CA VAL A 13 14.37 8.48 30.75
C VAL A 13 14.01 7.77 32.05
N GLU A 14 14.96 7.12 32.72
CA GLU A 14 14.72 6.44 34.01
C GLU A 14 14.26 7.44 35.08
N LYS A 15 14.80 8.66 35.11
CA LYS A 15 14.33 9.73 36.01
C LYS A 15 12.90 10.19 35.71
N LEU A 16 12.48 10.16 34.45
CA LEU A 16 11.09 10.44 34.07
C LEU A 16 10.18 9.28 34.48
N LEU A 17 10.62 8.03 34.34
CA LEU A 17 9.88 6.86 34.81
C LEU A 17 9.72 6.85 36.34
N ASP A 18 10.78 7.20 37.07
CA ASP A 18 10.74 7.31 38.54
C ASP A 18 9.73 8.34 39.05
N GLN A 19 9.45 9.38 38.25
CA GLN A 19 8.44 10.39 38.58
C GLN A 19 6.99 9.93 38.32
N LEU A 20 6.81 8.87 37.51
CA LEU A 20 5.51 8.20 37.34
C LEU A 20 5.23 7.25 38.51
N GLU A 21 6.26 6.68 39.13
CA GLU A 21 6.12 5.76 40.25
C GLU A 21 5.93 6.51 41.59
N GLY A 22 4.75 6.36 42.21
CA GLY A 22 4.49 6.83 43.58
C GLY A 22 3.39 7.88 43.75
N LYS A 23 2.63 8.21 42.69
CA LYS A 23 1.40 9.02 42.83
C LYS A 23 0.19 8.11 43.02
N PRO A 24 -0.65 8.33 44.05
CA PRO A 24 -1.88 7.56 44.24
C PRO A 24 -2.81 7.75 43.03
N VAL A 25 -3.51 6.67 42.66
CA VAL A 25 -4.40 6.55 41.48
C VAL A 25 -5.67 7.42 41.59
N GLU A 26 -5.75 8.36 42.53
CA GLU A 26 -7.03 8.95 42.94
C GLU A 26 -7.50 10.18 42.15
N GLU A 27 -6.73 10.72 41.21
CA GLU A 27 -7.27 11.74 40.30
C GLU A 27 -6.74 11.56 38.86
N PRO A 28 -7.63 11.49 37.85
CA PRO A 28 -7.20 11.49 36.47
C PRO A 28 -6.62 12.88 36.19
N PHE A 29 -5.35 12.93 35.76
CA PHE A 29 -4.68 14.12 35.19
C PHE A 29 -3.99 15.12 36.14
N GLN A 30 -3.60 14.77 37.36
CA GLN A 30 -2.68 15.61 38.16
C GLN A 30 -1.35 14.92 38.49
N GLY A 31 -0.53 14.75 37.45
CA GLY A 31 0.86 14.36 37.62
C GLY A 31 1.52 13.56 36.51
N VAL A 32 0.90 13.46 35.34
CA VAL A 32 1.42 12.70 34.19
C VAL A 32 2.58 13.47 33.58
N ILE A 33 3.79 12.90 33.60
CA ILE A 33 4.81 13.30 32.65
C ILE A 33 4.26 13.00 31.27
N GLY A 34 4.06 14.04 30.46
CA GLY A 34 3.54 13.86 29.10
C GLY A 34 4.52 13.10 28.23
N LEU A 35 4.02 12.28 27.31
CA LEU A 35 4.80 11.56 26.31
C LEU A 35 5.84 12.46 25.61
N LYS A 36 5.48 13.72 25.34
CA LYS A 36 6.37 14.72 24.72
C LYS A 36 7.66 14.97 25.50
N GLN A 37 7.65 14.88 26.84
CA GLN A 37 8.88 15.03 27.65
C GLN A 37 9.84 13.87 27.41
N PHE A 38 9.32 12.63 27.33
CA PHE A 38 10.13 11.48 26.95
C PHE A 38 10.70 11.65 25.53
N MET A 39 9.87 12.10 24.58
CA MET A 39 10.31 12.35 23.20
C MET A 39 11.31 13.51 23.07
N ASP A 40 11.46 14.33 24.11
CA ASP A 40 12.46 15.39 24.15
C ASP A 40 13.84 14.91 24.57
N GLU A 41 13.94 13.76 25.23
CA GLU A 41 15.21 13.13 25.61
C GLU A 41 15.91 12.46 24.42
N ASP A 42 17.19 12.77 24.22
CA ASP A 42 17.98 12.26 23.09
C ASP A 42 18.15 10.73 23.11
N ASP A 43 18.22 10.14 24.32
CA ASP A 43 18.41 8.70 24.53
C ASP A 43 17.08 7.91 24.46
N PHE A 44 15.92 8.56 24.32
CA PHE A 44 14.61 7.90 24.39
C PHE A 44 14.45 6.71 23.43
N LEU A 45 14.73 6.92 22.14
CA LEU A 45 14.65 5.85 21.15
C LEU A 45 15.80 4.84 21.29
N ALA A 46 16.94 5.24 21.86
CA ALA A 46 18.05 4.33 22.11
C ALA A 46 17.71 3.37 23.25
N GLU A 47 17.10 3.86 24.33
CA GLU A 47 16.63 3.06 25.46
C GLU A 47 15.49 2.12 25.09
N LEU A 48 14.55 2.57 24.24
CA LEU A 48 13.51 1.70 23.70
C LEU A 48 14.12 0.52 22.93
N ARG A 49 15.12 0.79 22.07
CA ARG A 49 15.83 -0.25 21.30
C ARG A 49 16.77 -1.11 22.16
N ALA A 50 17.13 -0.64 23.36
CA ALA A 50 17.90 -1.38 24.34
C ALA A 50 17.03 -2.24 25.27
N ASP A 51 15.77 -2.49 24.89
CA ASP A 51 14.80 -3.29 25.67
C ASP A 51 14.57 -2.75 27.10
N ASN A 52 14.50 -1.43 27.28
CA ASN A 52 14.12 -0.84 28.57
C ASN A 52 12.68 -1.25 28.95
N VAL A 53 12.55 -2.27 29.79
CA VAL A 53 11.27 -2.89 30.15
C VAL A 53 10.28 -1.90 30.75
N ARG A 54 10.73 -0.99 31.63
CA ARG A 54 9.85 0.02 32.26
C ARG A 54 9.31 0.99 31.22
N LEU A 55 10.18 1.46 30.31
CA LEU A 55 9.76 2.33 29.23
C LEU A 55 8.76 1.63 28.30
N ILE A 56 9.03 0.37 27.95
CA ILE A 56 8.15 -0.41 27.08
C ILE A 56 6.78 -0.62 27.74
N ASP A 57 6.75 -0.91 29.04
CA ASP A 57 5.51 -1.08 29.79
C ASP A 57 4.69 0.20 29.83
N TYR A 58 5.32 1.36 29.98
CA TYR A 58 4.67 2.66 29.88
C TYR A 58 4.12 2.94 28.46
N LEU A 59 4.93 2.70 27.43
CA LEU A 59 4.55 2.96 26.04
C LEU A 59 3.47 2.00 25.52
N ALA A 60 3.35 0.82 26.10
CA ALA A 60 2.33 -0.18 25.76
C ALA A 60 0.97 0.06 26.45
N GLN A 61 0.86 1.07 27.32
CA GLN A 61 -0.42 1.46 27.92
C GLN A 61 -1.36 2.03 26.85
N GLU A 62 -2.66 1.76 26.98
CA GLU A 62 -3.66 2.13 25.98
C GLU A 62 -3.71 3.64 25.75
N GLU A 63 -3.64 4.45 26.81
CA GLU A 63 -3.64 5.91 26.73
C GLU A 63 -2.40 6.44 26.01
N THR A 64 -1.23 5.85 26.29
CA THR A 64 0.04 6.22 25.65
C THR A 64 0.04 5.83 24.17
N LEU A 65 -0.49 4.65 23.82
CA LEU A 65 -0.66 4.23 22.42
C LEU A 65 -1.60 5.16 21.66
N GLN A 66 -2.71 5.58 22.28
CA GLN A 66 -3.61 6.59 21.70
C GLN A 66 -2.89 7.91 21.45
N GLU A 67 -2.11 8.39 22.42
CA GLU A 67 -1.34 9.63 22.27
C GLU A 67 -0.27 9.51 21.17
N LEU A 68 0.39 8.36 21.06
CA LEU A 68 1.35 8.06 19.98
C LEU A 68 0.68 8.09 18.59
N ILE A 69 -0.48 7.46 18.42
CA ILE A 69 -1.23 7.49 17.15
C ILE A 69 -1.61 8.94 16.80
N THR A 70 -2.19 9.66 17.77
CA THR A 70 -2.57 11.07 17.63
C THR A 70 -1.38 11.92 17.20
N CYS A 71 -0.27 11.83 17.93
CA CYS A 71 0.94 12.60 17.64
C CYS A 71 1.55 12.22 16.28
N SER A 72 1.41 10.98 15.83
CA SER A 72 1.98 10.52 14.57
C SER A 72 1.16 10.91 13.34
N LEU A 73 -0.17 10.92 13.46
CA LEU A 73 -1.10 10.96 12.32
C LEU A 73 -2.07 12.15 12.31
N GLU A 74 -2.32 12.82 13.44
CA GLU A 74 -3.21 13.99 13.44
C GLU A 74 -2.43 15.28 13.16
N LYS A 75 -3.10 16.27 12.55
CA LYS A 75 -2.48 17.59 12.33
C LYS A 75 -2.21 18.21 13.70
N PRO A 76 -0.96 18.60 14.02
CA PRO A 76 -0.64 19.13 15.33
C PRO A 76 -1.32 20.48 15.52
N GLU A 77 -2.00 20.67 16.66
CA GLU A 77 -2.42 21.98 17.12
C GLU A 77 -1.18 22.79 17.51
N ILE A 78 -0.88 23.81 16.72
CA ILE A 78 0.26 24.69 16.93
C ILE A 78 -0.25 25.98 17.56
N PRO A 79 0.11 26.31 18.81
CA PRO A 79 -0.26 27.58 19.43
C PRO A 79 0.28 28.77 18.64
N ASP A 80 -0.52 29.83 18.50
CA ASP A 80 -0.13 31.04 17.76
C ASP A 80 1.11 31.74 18.35
N ASP A 81 1.30 31.61 19.67
CA ASP A 81 2.41 32.19 20.44
C ASP A 81 3.62 31.25 20.59
N ALA A 82 3.57 30.05 20.02
CA ALA A 82 4.70 29.13 20.05
C ALA A 82 5.92 29.70 19.32
N ASP A 83 7.11 29.52 19.89
CA ASP A 83 8.36 29.83 19.19
C ASP A 83 8.63 28.86 18.02
N GLU A 84 9.52 29.24 17.10
CA GLU A 84 9.80 28.44 15.91
C GLU A 84 10.35 27.04 16.24
N ASP A 85 11.06 26.90 17.37
CA ASP A 85 11.58 25.61 17.82
C ASP A 85 10.44 24.70 18.29
N ALA A 86 9.46 25.23 19.03
CA ALA A 86 8.27 24.51 19.47
C ALA A 86 7.39 24.12 18.28
N LYS A 87 7.21 25.01 17.30
CA LYS A 87 6.53 24.70 16.04
C LYS A 87 7.23 23.57 15.29
N ALA A 88 8.55 23.62 15.19
CA ALA A 88 9.34 22.58 14.53
C ALA A 88 9.22 21.23 15.27
N ARG A 89 9.21 21.23 16.61
CA ARG A 89 9.00 20.02 17.40
C ARG A 89 7.62 19.40 17.15
N LEU A 90 6.55 20.21 17.22
CA LEU A 90 5.18 19.77 16.99
C LEU A 90 4.95 19.25 15.56
N LYS A 91 5.52 19.92 14.56
CA LYS A 91 5.31 19.59 13.15
C LYS A 91 6.17 18.43 12.64
N PHE A 92 7.39 18.28 13.16
CA PHE A 92 8.36 17.34 12.60
C PHE A 92 8.90 16.33 13.63
N LYS A 93 9.40 16.81 14.78
CA LYS A 93 10.07 15.94 15.76
C LYS A 93 9.12 14.92 16.37
N TYR A 94 8.01 15.37 16.95
CA TYR A 94 7.11 14.48 17.67
C TYR A 94 6.40 13.49 16.73
N PRO A 95 5.84 13.88 15.56
CA PRO A 95 5.25 12.89 14.66
C PRO A 95 6.25 11.83 14.20
N HIS A 96 7.49 12.24 13.94
CA HIS A 96 8.56 11.32 13.57
C HIS A 96 8.88 10.34 14.71
N ILE A 97 9.17 10.82 15.91
CA ILE A 97 9.50 9.95 17.06
C ILE A 97 8.31 9.03 17.40
N ALA A 98 7.07 9.51 17.34
CA ALA A 98 5.89 8.68 17.56
C ALA A 98 5.81 7.52 16.56
N SER A 99 6.05 7.80 15.27
CA SER A 99 6.10 6.74 14.25
C SER A 99 7.29 5.79 14.43
N GLU A 100 8.41 6.23 15.00
CA GLU A 100 9.53 5.36 15.39
C GLU A 100 9.14 4.41 16.51
N VAL A 101 8.43 4.89 17.53
CA VAL A 101 7.98 4.05 18.65
C VAL A 101 6.96 3.01 18.18
N LEU A 102 5.93 3.43 17.44
CA LEU A 102 4.87 2.55 16.93
C LEU A 102 5.42 1.48 15.97
N SER A 103 6.51 1.77 15.26
CA SER A 103 7.17 0.85 14.35
C SER A 103 8.47 0.25 14.92
N ALA A 104 8.68 0.29 16.24
CA ALA A 104 9.93 -0.15 16.87
C ALA A 104 10.12 -1.68 16.92
N GLU A 105 9.13 -2.44 16.44
CA GLU A 105 9.10 -3.91 16.48
C GLU A 105 9.11 -4.49 17.90
N GLN A 106 8.79 -3.68 18.92
CA GLN A 106 8.69 -4.16 20.29
C GLN A 106 7.36 -4.89 20.53
N ALA A 107 7.41 -6.17 20.86
CA ALA A 107 6.27 -7.07 20.93
C ALA A 107 5.14 -6.55 21.83
N LYS A 108 5.44 -5.97 23.00
CA LYS A 108 4.41 -5.41 23.91
C LYS A 108 3.65 -4.24 23.28
N ILE A 109 4.36 -3.31 22.64
CA ILE A 109 3.78 -2.15 21.96
C ILE A 109 2.93 -2.62 20.77
N THR A 110 3.51 -3.47 19.92
CA THR A 110 2.82 -3.99 18.72
C THR A 110 1.57 -4.80 19.11
N ASN A 111 1.66 -5.67 20.13
CA ASN A 111 0.51 -6.42 20.63
C ASN A 111 -0.56 -5.50 21.23
N GLY A 112 -0.19 -4.41 21.89
CA GLY A 112 -1.12 -3.42 22.39
C GLY A 112 -1.93 -2.75 21.27
N LEU A 113 -1.32 -2.53 20.10
CA LEU A 113 -1.99 -2.00 18.92
C LEU A 113 -2.91 -3.04 18.26
N VAL A 114 -2.36 -4.17 17.83
CA VAL A 114 -3.10 -5.11 16.96
C VAL A 114 -4.21 -5.88 17.70
N ASN A 115 -4.08 -6.08 19.01
CA ASN A 115 -5.13 -6.72 19.81
C ASN A 115 -6.23 -5.74 20.24
N ASN A 116 -6.10 -4.45 19.94
CA ASN A 116 -7.11 -3.45 20.23
C ASN A 116 -7.70 -2.94 18.90
N THR A 117 -8.86 -3.48 18.52
CA THR A 117 -9.56 -3.09 17.29
C THR A 117 -9.80 -1.57 17.21
N SER A 118 -10.08 -0.90 18.33
CA SER A 118 -10.29 0.55 18.33
C SER A 118 -9.03 1.34 17.97
N MET A 119 -7.84 0.87 18.40
CA MET A 119 -6.56 1.47 18.01
C MET A 119 -6.30 1.30 16.52
N MET A 120 -6.55 0.10 15.99
CA MET A 120 -6.40 -0.18 14.55
C MET A 120 -7.36 0.67 13.71
N MET A 121 -8.62 0.82 14.13
CA MET A 121 -9.56 1.70 13.44
C MET A 121 -9.11 3.16 13.49
N ARG A 122 -8.64 3.64 14.64
CA ARG A 122 -8.11 5.01 14.78
C ARG A 122 -6.90 5.25 13.86
N LEU A 123 -6.00 4.26 13.74
CA LEU A 123 -4.88 4.34 12.80
C LEU A 123 -5.39 4.54 11.36
N PHE A 124 -6.42 3.78 10.97
CA PHE A 124 -7.00 3.81 9.61
C PHE A 124 -7.89 5.02 9.32
N ASP A 125 -8.33 5.78 10.33
CA ASP A 125 -9.13 7.00 10.17
C ASP A 125 -8.43 8.07 9.33
N LEU A 126 -7.10 8.04 9.26
CA LEU A 126 -6.34 8.93 8.37
C LEU A 126 -6.78 8.83 6.90
N LEU A 127 -7.19 7.63 6.44
CA LEU A 127 -7.61 7.42 5.05
C LEU A 127 -8.91 8.14 4.67
N ASP A 128 -9.67 8.60 5.66
CA ASP A 128 -10.92 9.34 5.48
C ASP A 128 -10.75 10.86 5.65
N SER A 129 -9.51 11.37 5.72
CA SER A 129 -9.23 12.81 5.77
C SER A 129 -9.78 13.55 4.54
N GLU A 130 -10.76 14.45 4.75
CA GLU A 130 -11.36 15.27 3.69
C GLU A 130 -10.41 16.37 3.18
N ASP A 131 -9.54 16.89 4.05
CA ASP A 131 -8.55 17.93 3.72
C ASP A 131 -7.32 17.39 2.98
N GLY A 132 -7.31 16.09 2.65
CA GLY A 132 -6.13 15.37 2.19
C GLY A 132 -5.18 14.98 3.32
N ILE A 133 -4.18 14.17 2.96
CA ILE A 133 -3.14 13.67 3.86
C ILE A 133 -1.82 14.38 3.53
N ASP A 134 -1.17 14.98 4.53
CA ASP A 134 0.13 15.62 4.32
C ASP A 134 1.28 14.57 4.19
N PRO A 135 2.43 14.94 3.60
CA PRO A 135 3.52 13.99 3.37
C PRO A 135 4.08 13.31 4.63
N ILE A 136 4.05 13.99 5.79
CA ILE A 136 4.54 13.44 7.06
C ILE A 136 3.54 12.41 7.59
N GLN A 137 2.25 12.75 7.60
CA GLN A 137 1.18 11.82 7.98
C GLN A 137 1.21 10.57 7.10
N ALA A 138 1.30 10.73 5.77
CA ALA A 138 1.36 9.62 4.83
C ALA A 138 2.56 8.70 5.09
N LYS A 139 3.76 9.29 5.24
CA LYS A 139 4.99 8.55 5.55
C LYS A 139 4.86 7.79 6.87
N ASN A 140 4.38 8.45 7.92
CA ASN A 140 4.25 7.85 9.25
C ASN A 140 3.22 6.72 9.25
N PHE A 141 2.05 6.93 8.65
CA PHE A 141 1.01 5.92 8.51
C PHE A 141 1.53 4.69 7.78
N ALA A 142 2.12 4.88 6.59
CA ALA A 142 2.67 3.78 5.81
C ALA A 142 3.75 3.04 6.59
N LYS A 143 4.65 3.75 7.27
CA LYS A 143 5.69 3.13 8.09
C LYS A 143 5.11 2.22 9.17
N VAL A 144 4.10 2.67 9.90
CA VAL A 144 3.46 1.87 10.95
C VAL A 144 2.73 0.68 10.33
N VAL A 145 1.85 0.90 9.34
CA VAL A 145 1.04 -0.17 8.72
C VAL A 145 1.92 -1.23 8.05
N VAL A 146 2.97 -0.84 7.31
CA VAL A 146 3.91 -1.77 6.68
C VAL A 146 4.71 -2.54 7.73
N CYS A 147 5.08 -1.91 8.84
CA CYS A 147 5.70 -2.62 9.95
C CYS A 147 4.75 -3.69 10.50
N LEU A 148 3.50 -3.33 10.78
CA LEU A 148 2.48 -4.26 11.30
C LEU A 148 2.19 -5.41 10.32
N LEU A 149 2.06 -5.13 9.02
CA LEU A 149 1.91 -6.16 7.98
C LEU A 149 3.07 -7.16 7.95
N ARG A 150 4.29 -6.73 8.31
CA ARG A 150 5.51 -7.56 8.32
C ARG A 150 5.72 -8.34 9.61
N ILE A 151 5.25 -7.85 10.77
CA ILE A 151 5.53 -8.50 12.07
C ILE A 151 4.29 -9.10 12.73
N LYS A 152 3.10 -8.70 12.29
CA LYS A 152 1.78 -9.05 12.83
C LYS A 152 0.72 -9.14 11.72
N ASN A 153 1.07 -9.82 10.64
CA ASN A 153 0.24 -9.83 9.44
C ASN A 153 -1.16 -10.36 9.67
N ALA A 154 -1.33 -11.47 10.40
CA ALA A 154 -2.64 -12.08 10.58
C ALA A 154 -3.61 -11.12 11.28
N GLU A 155 -3.18 -10.54 12.40
CA GLU A 155 -3.97 -9.57 13.16
C GLU A 155 -4.17 -8.26 12.37
N THR A 156 -3.16 -7.83 11.60
CA THR A 156 -3.25 -6.63 10.76
C THR A 156 -4.22 -6.81 9.59
N MET A 157 -4.17 -7.97 8.92
CA MET A 157 -5.07 -8.32 7.84
C MET A 157 -6.51 -8.47 8.34
N GLU A 158 -6.71 -9.06 9.51
CA GLU A 158 -8.02 -9.09 10.16
C GLU A 158 -8.57 -7.68 10.39
N ALA A 159 -7.74 -6.76 10.92
CA ALA A 159 -8.15 -5.37 11.11
C ALA A 159 -8.45 -4.65 9.79
N ILE A 160 -7.65 -4.88 8.73
CA ILE A 160 -7.90 -4.32 7.40
C ILE A 160 -9.24 -4.80 6.83
N LEU A 161 -9.54 -6.10 6.97
CA LEU A 161 -10.80 -6.68 6.51
C LEU A 161 -12.01 -6.15 7.30
N GLN A 162 -11.83 -5.80 8.58
CA GLN A 162 -12.87 -5.15 9.39
C GLN A 162 -13.08 -3.68 9.02
N ARG A 163 -12.07 -3.01 8.45
CA ARG A 163 -12.17 -1.61 8.02
C ARG A 163 -12.90 -1.51 6.68
N GLN A 164 -14.15 -1.03 6.74
CA GLN A 164 -14.89 -0.70 5.53
C GLN A 164 -14.12 0.30 4.67
N ASN A 165 -14.19 0.12 3.35
CA ASN A 165 -13.59 1.01 2.36
C ASN A 165 -12.07 1.21 2.51
N PHE A 166 -11.34 0.33 3.19
CA PHE A 166 -9.88 0.46 3.35
C PHE A 166 -9.17 0.69 2.01
N MET A 167 -9.39 -0.21 1.03
CA MET A 167 -8.77 -0.10 -0.30
C MET A 167 -9.24 1.15 -1.07
N ILE A 168 -10.48 1.59 -0.86
CA ILE A 168 -11.00 2.83 -1.46
C ILE A 168 -10.29 4.04 -0.84
N GLY A 169 -10.06 4.03 0.47
CA GLY A 169 -9.27 5.04 1.18
C GLY A 169 -7.83 5.11 0.68
N ILE A 170 -7.19 3.96 0.42
CA ILE A 170 -5.86 3.92 -0.22
C ILE A 170 -5.90 4.58 -1.62
N LEU A 171 -6.89 4.24 -2.45
CA LEU A 171 -7.04 4.81 -3.79
C LEU A 171 -7.34 6.32 -3.79
N ARG A 172 -8.17 6.79 -2.84
CA ARG A 172 -8.49 8.21 -2.67
C ARG A 172 -7.22 9.04 -2.41
N ASN A 173 -6.28 8.46 -1.67
CA ASN A 173 -5.04 9.09 -1.26
C ASN A 173 -3.84 8.68 -2.14
N ALA A 174 -4.09 8.28 -3.39
CA ALA A 174 -3.05 7.76 -4.27
C ALA A 174 -2.00 8.80 -4.74
N ASN A 175 -2.21 10.09 -4.47
CA ASN A 175 -1.15 11.10 -4.63
C ASN A 175 0.00 10.93 -3.62
N ALA A 176 -0.20 10.18 -2.53
CA ALA A 176 0.84 9.90 -1.56
C ALA A 176 1.47 8.51 -1.84
N ALA A 177 2.68 8.48 -2.40
CA ALA A 177 3.41 7.26 -2.73
C ALA A 177 3.53 6.25 -1.55
N PRO A 178 3.81 6.70 -0.30
CA PRO A 178 3.86 5.77 0.84
C PRO A 178 2.53 5.06 1.10
N ILE A 179 1.38 5.71 0.83
CA ILE A 179 0.06 5.12 1.01
C ILE A 179 -0.18 4.04 -0.05
N THR A 180 0.17 4.30 -1.31
CA THR A 180 -0.04 3.34 -2.40
C THR A 180 0.89 2.12 -2.31
N ASP A 181 2.10 2.28 -1.77
CA ASP A 181 3.04 1.16 -1.56
C ASP A 181 2.40 0.03 -0.73
N ILE A 182 1.52 0.37 0.21
CA ILE A 182 0.78 -0.59 1.05
C ILE A 182 0.05 -1.65 0.20
N ILE A 183 -0.44 -1.31 -0.99
CA ILE A 183 -1.12 -2.24 -1.90
C ILE A 183 -0.21 -3.44 -2.23
N VAL A 184 1.06 -3.18 -2.50
CA VAL A 184 2.04 -4.23 -2.82
C VAL A 184 2.45 -4.95 -1.54
N ARG A 185 2.63 -4.21 -0.44
CA ARG A 185 3.00 -4.76 0.89
C ARG A 185 1.97 -5.70 1.49
N ILE A 186 0.70 -5.60 1.10
CA ILE A 186 -0.33 -6.58 1.49
C ILE A 186 0.03 -7.99 0.99
N LEU A 187 0.74 -8.11 -0.15
CA LEU A 187 1.25 -9.38 -0.67
C LEU A 187 2.66 -9.74 -0.18
N ASP A 188 3.24 -8.94 0.72
CA ASP A 188 4.50 -9.30 1.36
C ASP A 188 4.25 -10.43 2.36
N ASN A 189 5.31 -11.20 2.60
CA ASN A 189 5.21 -12.33 3.50
C ASN A 189 5.08 -11.85 4.95
N PRO A 190 4.15 -12.43 5.73
CA PRO A 190 3.93 -12.10 7.14
C PRO A 190 5.11 -12.26 8.10
N GLU A 191 6.11 -13.12 7.83
CA GLU A 191 7.04 -13.59 8.87
C GLU A 191 8.44 -13.96 8.31
N THR A 192 9.11 -13.08 7.57
CA THR A 192 10.48 -13.33 7.14
C THR A 192 11.49 -13.15 8.29
N GLU A 193 11.64 -14.16 9.15
CA GLU A 193 12.77 -14.28 10.09
C GLU A 193 14.13 -14.50 9.37
N ARG A 194 14.11 -14.66 8.04
CA ARG A 194 15.28 -15.00 7.23
C ARG A 194 15.57 -13.94 6.16
N PRO A 195 16.31 -12.88 6.49
CA PRO A 195 16.69 -11.84 5.53
C PRO A 195 17.54 -12.33 4.33
N PHE A 196 18.01 -13.59 4.34
CA PHE A 196 18.81 -14.20 3.26
C PHE A 196 18.12 -15.39 2.56
N SER A 197 16.83 -15.63 2.81
CA SER A 197 16.10 -16.70 2.13
C SER A 197 15.82 -16.32 0.67
N THR A 198 16.19 -17.19 -0.27
CA THR A 198 15.78 -17.09 -1.69
C THR A 198 14.39 -17.66 -1.94
N ILE A 199 13.75 -18.23 -0.91
CA ILE A 199 12.39 -18.78 -0.99
C ILE A 199 11.42 -17.61 -0.86
N VAL A 200 10.67 -17.36 -1.93
CA VAL A 200 9.50 -16.48 -1.88
C VAL A 200 8.42 -17.25 -1.12
N GLU A 201 8.02 -16.74 0.05
CA GLU A 201 6.92 -17.32 0.82
C GLU A 201 5.56 -16.76 0.33
N PRO A 202 4.46 -17.53 0.47
CA PRO A 202 3.18 -17.13 -0.07
C PRO A 202 2.55 -16.02 0.79
N PRO A 203 1.80 -15.09 0.18
CA PRO A 203 0.94 -14.18 0.93
C PRO A 203 -0.20 -14.94 1.64
N SER A 204 -0.80 -14.31 2.64
CA SER A 204 -2.00 -14.86 3.30
C SER A 204 -3.19 -14.94 2.32
N SER A 205 -4.09 -15.89 2.55
CA SER A 205 -5.32 -16.05 1.74
C SER A 205 -6.17 -14.78 1.76
N GLU A 206 -6.24 -14.15 2.92
CA GLU A 206 -6.95 -12.92 3.23
C GLU A 206 -6.41 -11.77 2.38
N ALA A 207 -5.08 -11.64 2.26
CA ALA A 207 -4.43 -10.63 1.43
C ALA A 207 -4.76 -10.81 -0.06
N VAL A 208 -4.66 -12.04 -0.55
CA VAL A 208 -4.97 -12.36 -1.95
C VAL A 208 -6.45 -12.08 -2.25
N GLN A 209 -7.35 -12.49 -1.36
CA GLN A 209 -8.78 -12.27 -1.50
C GLN A 209 -9.13 -10.78 -1.48
N LEU A 210 -8.60 -10.02 -0.51
CA LEU A 210 -8.82 -8.57 -0.40
C LEU A 210 -8.49 -7.86 -1.70
N LEU A 211 -7.29 -8.08 -2.24
CA LEU A 211 -6.87 -7.41 -3.47
C LEU A 211 -7.71 -7.87 -4.67
N ALA A 212 -8.01 -9.17 -4.77
CA ALA A 212 -8.81 -9.70 -5.87
C ALA A 212 -10.24 -9.15 -5.90
N GLU A 213 -10.88 -8.97 -4.74
CA GLU A 213 -12.24 -8.45 -4.64
C GLU A 213 -12.32 -6.93 -4.80
N SER A 214 -11.22 -6.21 -4.54
CA SER A 214 -11.18 -4.75 -4.60
C SER A 214 -11.12 -4.16 -6.03
N GLU A 215 -10.98 -4.99 -7.07
CA GLU A 215 -10.74 -4.56 -8.46
C GLU A 215 -9.58 -3.53 -8.57
N ILE A 216 -8.53 -3.70 -7.76
CA ILE A 216 -7.51 -2.67 -7.51
C ILE A 216 -6.87 -2.11 -8.79
N LEU A 217 -6.57 -2.96 -9.77
CA LEU A 217 -5.98 -2.52 -11.05
C LEU A 217 -6.94 -1.65 -11.86
N VAL A 218 -8.25 -1.92 -11.81
CA VAL A 218 -9.27 -1.08 -12.45
C VAL A 218 -9.32 0.28 -11.76
N GLY A 219 -9.29 0.29 -10.43
CA GLY A 219 -9.23 1.51 -9.62
C GLY A 219 -8.02 2.38 -9.96
N LEU A 220 -6.81 1.81 -9.91
CA LEU A 220 -5.56 2.48 -10.28
C LEU A 220 -5.60 3.00 -11.72
N GLY A 221 -6.10 2.20 -12.65
CA GLY A 221 -6.24 2.63 -14.05
C GLY A 221 -7.22 3.78 -14.25
N ASN A 222 -8.30 3.85 -13.46
CA ASN A 222 -9.22 4.99 -13.49
C ASN A 222 -8.55 6.26 -12.95
N LEU A 223 -7.68 6.16 -11.94
CA LEU A 223 -6.92 7.30 -11.43
C LEU A 223 -5.93 7.85 -12.45
N CYS A 224 -5.36 6.99 -13.32
CA CYS A 224 -4.48 7.42 -14.42
C CYS A 224 -5.20 8.27 -15.48
N ILE A 225 -6.52 8.13 -15.62
CA ILE A 225 -7.33 8.84 -16.63
C ILE A 225 -8.26 9.90 -16.04
N ALA A 226 -8.29 10.04 -14.72
CA ALA A 226 -9.18 10.97 -14.03
C ALA A 226 -8.91 12.41 -14.48
N THR A 227 -9.98 13.17 -14.73
CA THR A 227 -9.95 14.61 -15.05
C THR A 227 -10.16 15.45 -13.79
N ILE A 228 -9.87 16.75 -13.90
CA ILE A 228 -10.17 17.75 -12.87
C ILE A 228 -11.64 17.68 -12.48
N GLU A 229 -11.93 17.72 -11.18
CA GLU A 229 -13.31 17.76 -10.69
C GLU A 229 -13.79 19.22 -10.66
N GLU A 230 -14.88 19.54 -11.37
CA GLU A 230 -15.46 20.88 -11.33
C GLU A 230 -15.94 21.19 -9.88
N GLY A 231 -15.33 22.18 -9.22
CA GLY A 231 -15.73 22.65 -7.90
C GLY A 231 -14.71 22.45 -6.77
N SER A 232 -13.47 22.06 -7.08
CA SER A 232 -12.35 22.03 -6.12
C SER A 232 -12.10 23.40 -5.46
N SER A 233 -11.79 23.40 -4.17
CA SER A 233 -11.37 24.60 -3.43
C SER A 233 -9.88 24.89 -3.54
N LEU A 234 -9.11 23.99 -4.16
CA LEU A 234 -7.67 24.13 -4.37
C LEU A 234 -7.37 25.06 -5.54
N SER A 235 -6.15 25.59 -5.60
CA SER A 235 -5.69 26.30 -6.80
C SER A 235 -5.48 25.32 -7.96
N ASP A 236 -5.67 25.79 -9.20
CA ASP A 236 -5.45 24.98 -10.41
C ASP A 236 -4.06 24.31 -10.42
N ASP A 237 -3.02 25.05 -9.98
CA ASP A 237 -1.64 24.56 -9.90
C ASP A 237 -1.47 23.42 -8.87
N GLU A 238 -2.16 23.50 -7.73
CA GLU A 238 -2.12 22.46 -6.69
C GLU A 238 -2.87 21.21 -7.12
N GLU A 239 -4.04 21.37 -7.72
CA GLU A 239 -4.83 20.24 -8.24
C GLU A 239 -4.07 19.53 -9.37
N GLU A 240 -3.45 20.28 -10.26
CA GLU A 240 -2.58 19.74 -11.30
C GLU A 240 -1.39 18.96 -10.69
N ARG A 241 -0.72 19.50 -9.66
CA ARG A 241 0.36 18.78 -8.97
C ARG A 241 -0.09 17.45 -8.36
N LEU A 242 -1.20 17.47 -7.61
CA LEU A 242 -1.74 16.27 -6.97
C LEU A 242 -2.17 15.22 -8.00
N ARG A 243 -2.67 15.68 -9.16
CA ARG A 243 -3.01 14.80 -10.28
C ARG A 243 -1.77 14.12 -10.86
N TYR A 244 -0.66 14.84 -11.02
CA TYR A 244 0.60 14.23 -11.46
C TYR A 244 1.07 13.14 -10.51
N GLU A 245 1.14 13.46 -9.21
CA GLU A 245 1.56 12.51 -8.17
C GLU A 245 0.67 11.26 -8.20
N ARG A 246 -0.66 11.44 -8.33
CA ARG A 246 -1.63 10.35 -8.42
C ARG A 246 -1.40 9.44 -9.63
N ILE A 247 -1.17 10.02 -10.81
CA ILE A 247 -0.94 9.26 -12.05
C ILE A 247 0.37 8.47 -11.95
N GLU A 248 1.44 9.11 -11.47
CA GLU A 248 2.76 8.49 -11.31
C GLU A 248 2.71 7.32 -10.33
N ASN A 249 2.17 7.54 -9.13
CA ASN A 249 2.09 6.50 -8.10
C ASN A 249 1.18 5.35 -8.54
N SER A 250 0.03 5.64 -9.16
CA SER A 250 -0.89 4.59 -9.64
C SER A 250 -0.22 3.72 -10.70
N SER A 251 0.52 4.35 -11.61
CA SER A 251 1.29 3.70 -12.66
C SER A 251 2.35 2.76 -12.07
N LEU A 252 3.15 3.26 -11.13
CA LEU A 252 4.20 2.50 -10.46
C LEU A 252 3.64 1.29 -9.71
N VAL A 253 2.57 1.49 -8.93
CA VAL A 253 1.95 0.40 -8.15
C VAL A 253 1.34 -0.68 -9.05
N MET A 254 0.78 -0.34 -10.21
CA MET A 254 0.32 -1.34 -11.18
C MET A 254 1.48 -2.22 -11.68
N VAL A 255 2.66 -1.62 -11.92
CA VAL A 255 3.87 -2.36 -12.31
C VAL A 255 4.34 -3.26 -11.19
N ASP A 256 4.49 -2.70 -9.99
CA ASP A 256 5.03 -3.41 -8.83
C ASP A 256 4.12 -4.55 -8.39
N LEU A 257 2.80 -4.34 -8.39
CA LEU A 257 1.81 -5.38 -8.13
C LEU A 257 1.90 -6.50 -9.17
N THR A 258 1.97 -6.16 -10.45
CA THR A 258 2.10 -7.17 -11.52
C THR A 258 3.41 -7.94 -11.39
N ARG A 259 4.52 -7.25 -11.13
CA ARG A 259 5.84 -7.87 -10.90
C ARG A 259 5.78 -8.82 -9.72
N ARG A 260 5.15 -8.42 -8.62
CA ARG A 260 4.96 -9.25 -7.43
C ARG A 260 4.12 -10.51 -7.73
N VAL A 261 3.02 -10.36 -8.45
CA VAL A 261 2.15 -11.47 -8.89
C VAL A 261 2.91 -12.46 -9.79
N LEU A 262 3.73 -11.96 -10.71
CA LEU A 262 4.56 -12.79 -11.57
C LEU A 262 5.64 -13.55 -10.78
N GLN A 263 6.31 -12.89 -9.82
CA GLN A 263 7.26 -13.54 -8.93
C GLN A 263 6.62 -14.67 -8.12
N LEU A 264 5.43 -14.43 -7.56
CA LEU A 264 4.67 -15.44 -6.82
C LEU A 264 4.25 -16.61 -7.73
N SER A 265 3.84 -16.31 -8.96
CA SER A 265 3.50 -17.34 -9.96
C SER A 265 4.71 -18.21 -10.33
N GLN A 266 5.90 -17.61 -10.46
CA GLN A 266 7.14 -18.36 -10.69
C GLN A 266 7.56 -19.23 -9.50
N ALA A 267 7.22 -18.80 -8.29
CA ALA A 267 7.35 -19.61 -7.08
C ALA A 267 6.26 -20.72 -6.97
N HIS A 268 5.47 -20.94 -8.04
CA HIS A 268 4.39 -21.91 -8.14
C HIS A 268 3.16 -21.63 -7.25
N TYR A 269 2.96 -20.38 -6.83
CA TYR A 269 1.71 -19.98 -6.16
C TYR A 269 0.65 -19.58 -7.19
N THR A 270 -0.58 -20.04 -6.98
CA THR A 270 -1.71 -19.64 -7.82
C THR A 270 -2.18 -18.25 -7.42
N MET A 271 -2.04 -17.29 -8.34
CA MET A 271 -2.50 -15.92 -8.15
C MET A 271 -3.76 -15.64 -8.99
N PRO A 272 -4.70 -14.83 -8.48
CA PRO A 272 -5.86 -14.38 -9.26
C PRO A 272 -5.43 -13.64 -10.52
N GLU A 273 -5.98 -14.03 -11.68
CA GLU A 273 -5.63 -13.41 -12.96
C GLU A 273 -5.93 -11.91 -12.97
N ASN A 274 -6.96 -11.44 -12.25
CA ASN A 274 -7.33 -10.04 -12.20
C ASN A 274 -6.34 -9.15 -11.42
N LEU A 275 -5.34 -9.72 -10.75
CA LEU A 275 -4.20 -8.99 -10.16
C LEU A 275 -3.00 -8.90 -11.12
N ASN A 276 -3.08 -9.54 -12.27
CA ASN A 276 -2.13 -9.39 -13.36
C ASN A 276 -2.69 -8.41 -14.40
N ILE A 277 -2.02 -7.28 -14.61
CA ILE A 277 -2.49 -6.26 -15.56
C ILE A 277 -2.58 -6.79 -17.01
N PHE A 278 -1.77 -7.78 -17.38
CA PHE A 278 -1.85 -8.43 -18.71
C PHE A 278 -3.14 -9.20 -18.93
N SER A 279 -3.78 -9.68 -17.85
CA SER A 279 -5.11 -10.31 -17.89
C SER A 279 -6.24 -9.28 -17.82
N ASN A 280 -5.91 -7.97 -17.75
CA ASN A 280 -6.87 -6.86 -17.71
C ASN A 280 -6.71 -5.92 -18.93
N PRO A 281 -6.88 -6.42 -20.18
CA PRO A 281 -6.66 -5.62 -21.38
C PRO A 281 -7.60 -4.41 -21.48
N GLY A 282 -8.77 -4.44 -20.84
CA GLY A 282 -9.70 -3.32 -20.83
C GLY A 282 -9.24 -2.13 -19.98
N THR A 283 -8.51 -2.38 -18.88
CA THR A 283 -7.93 -1.30 -18.06
C THR A 283 -6.81 -0.63 -18.85
N ILE A 284 -5.88 -1.45 -19.33
CA ILE A 284 -4.78 -1.03 -20.19
C ILE A 284 -5.27 -0.23 -21.40
N GLY A 285 -6.25 -0.77 -22.14
CA GLY A 285 -6.79 -0.14 -23.35
C GLY A 285 -7.39 1.23 -23.06
N ARG A 286 -8.20 1.38 -22.00
CA ARG A 286 -8.79 2.67 -21.62
C ARG A 286 -7.74 3.73 -21.31
N ILE A 287 -6.67 3.34 -20.61
CA ILE A 287 -5.57 4.23 -20.30
C ILE A 287 -4.87 4.68 -21.59
N MET A 288 -4.60 3.76 -22.52
CA MET A 288 -4.01 4.10 -23.82
C MET A 288 -4.92 4.98 -24.66
N ASP A 289 -6.21 4.64 -24.77
CA ASP A 289 -7.19 5.37 -25.56
C ASP A 289 -7.29 6.81 -25.06
N THR A 290 -7.36 7.02 -23.74
CA THR A 290 -7.40 8.37 -23.15
C THR A 290 -6.12 9.16 -23.43
N ALA A 291 -4.96 8.50 -23.36
CA ALA A 291 -3.68 9.12 -23.61
C ALA A 291 -3.46 9.47 -25.10
N LEU A 292 -4.05 8.70 -26.02
CA LEU A 292 -3.98 8.92 -27.47
C LEU A 292 -5.05 9.90 -27.99
N ASP A 293 -6.23 9.88 -27.39
CA ASP A 293 -7.35 10.78 -27.75
C ASP A 293 -7.19 12.17 -27.11
N GLY A 294 -6.36 12.30 -26.07
CA GLY A 294 -6.08 13.56 -25.40
C GLY A 294 -5.24 14.52 -26.26
N ASP A 295 -5.36 15.82 -25.97
CA ASP A 295 -4.51 16.82 -26.61
C ASP A 295 -3.07 16.71 -26.08
N LEU A 296 -2.15 16.26 -26.92
CA LEU A 296 -0.72 16.22 -26.60
C LEU A 296 -0.10 17.60 -26.35
N SER A 297 -0.83 18.70 -26.57
CA SER A 297 -0.43 20.03 -26.13
C SER A 297 -0.56 20.20 -24.60
N ASP A 298 -1.50 19.47 -23.98
CA ASP A 298 -1.74 19.43 -22.54
C ASP A 298 -0.58 18.66 -21.84
N PRO A 299 0.18 19.33 -20.94
CA PRO A 299 1.20 18.68 -20.13
C PRO A 299 0.72 17.42 -19.39
N ILE A 300 -0.52 17.40 -18.91
CA ILE A 300 -1.08 16.29 -18.14
C ILE A 300 -1.31 15.07 -19.02
N VAL A 301 -1.87 15.27 -20.22
CA VAL A 301 -2.06 14.19 -21.20
C VAL A 301 -0.71 13.62 -21.61
N ARG A 302 0.29 14.46 -21.90
CA ARG A 302 1.64 14.00 -22.26
C ARG A 302 2.29 13.19 -21.14
N ILE A 303 2.24 13.70 -19.91
CA ILE A 303 2.87 13.05 -18.77
C ILE A 303 2.15 11.74 -18.43
N GLY A 304 0.81 11.72 -18.50
CA GLY A 304 0.03 10.50 -18.41
C GLY A 304 0.44 9.47 -19.46
N LEU A 305 0.53 9.86 -20.73
CA LEU A 305 1.00 8.99 -21.81
C LEU A 305 2.41 8.44 -21.55
N ILE A 306 3.35 9.28 -21.11
CA ILE A 306 4.73 8.86 -20.80
C ILE A 306 4.74 7.82 -19.69
N HIS A 307 4.02 8.05 -18.58
CA HIS A 307 3.99 7.11 -17.47
C HIS A 307 3.35 5.79 -17.87
N VAL A 308 2.27 5.83 -18.61
CA VAL A 308 1.59 4.64 -19.11
C VAL A 308 2.52 3.85 -20.03
N LEU A 309 3.19 4.50 -20.98
CA LEU A 309 4.17 3.86 -21.84
C LEU A 309 5.36 3.30 -21.06
N ASN A 310 5.82 3.99 -20.00
CA ASN A 310 6.86 3.48 -19.11
C ASN A 310 6.39 2.22 -18.37
N VAL A 311 5.16 2.22 -17.83
CA VAL A 311 4.53 1.04 -17.22
C VAL A 311 4.54 -0.12 -18.22
N PHE A 312 4.10 0.11 -19.46
CA PHE A 312 4.14 -0.92 -20.51
C PHE A 312 5.54 -1.41 -20.81
N ILE A 313 6.51 -0.51 -20.98
CA ILE A 313 7.89 -0.86 -21.28
C ILE A 313 8.44 -1.69 -20.13
N GLU A 314 8.30 -1.24 -18.88
CA GLU A 314 8.78 -1.97 -17.71
C GLU A 314 8.14 -3.34 -17.58
N LEU A 315 6.83 -3.43 -17.78
CA LEU A 315 6.10 -4.69 -17.76
C LEU A 315 6.59 -5.60 -18.90
N LEU A 316 6.58 -5.15 -20.15
CA LEU A 316 7.00 -5.96 -21.30
C LEU A 316 8.48 -6.34 -21.28
N THR A 317 9.33 -5.55 -20.61
CA THR A 317 10.77 -5.83 -20.46
C THR A 317 11.10 -6.58 -19.17
N THR A 318 10.12 -6.82 -18.29
CA THR A 318 10.34 -7.60 -17.07
C THR A 318 10.79 -9.01 -17.44
N GLU A 319 11.99 -9.42 -17.00
CA GLU A 319 12.57 -10.74 -17.28
C GLU A 319 11.60 -11.89 -16.96
N LEU A 320 10.74 -11.69 -15.96
CA LEU A 320 9.72 -12.65 -15.53
C LEU A 320 8.66 -12.96 -16.62
N ASN A 321 8.43 -12.04 -17.56
CA ASN A 321 7.57 -12.26 -18.73
C ASN A 321 8.26 -13.04 -19.86
N PHE A 322 9.59 -13.15 -19.82
CA PHE A 322 10.39 -13.94 -20.77
C PHE A 322 10.78 -15.31 -20.22
N CYS A 323 10.60 -15.56 -18.93
CA CYS A 323 10.80 -16.88 -18.34
C CYS A 323 9.73 -17.85 -18.84
N SER A 324 10.10 -18.63 -19.86
CA SER A 324 9.42 -19.87 -20.26
C SER A 324 9.18 -20.76 -19.04
N PRO A 325 8.12 -21.60 -19.03
CA PRO A 325 7.86 -22.52 -17.93
C PRO A 325 9.15 -23.26 -17.57
N SER A 326 9.43 -23.27 -16.27
CA SER A 326 10.62 -23.84 -15.63
C SER A 326 11.24 -25.01 -16.41
N ARG A 327 12.57 -24.98 -16.59
CA ARG A 327 13.37 -26.06 -17.18
C ARG A 327 12.84 -27.42 -16.70
N PRO A 328 12.47 -28.34 -17.60
CA PRO A 328 11.77 -29.56 -17.25
C PRO A 328 12.55 -30.34 -16.19
N LYS A 329 11.85 -30.77 -15.15
CA LYS A 329 12.46 -31.39 -13.96
C LYS A 329 12.90 -32.83 -14.23
N ASN A 330 12.48 -33.43 -15.35
CA ASN A 330 12.74 -34.81 -15.76
C ASN A 330 12.72 -34.96 -17.29
N GLU A 331 13.24 -36.10 -17.79
CA GLU A 331 13.35 -36.38 -19.24
C GLU A 331 11.98 -36.48 -19.93
N ASP A 332 10.94 -36.86 -19.20
CA ASP A 332 9.57 -36.97 -19.71
C ASP A 332 8.96 -35.60 -19.99
N GLU A 333 9.08 -34.61 -19.08
CA GLU A 333 8.65 -33.23 -19.33
C GLU A 333 9.47 -32.57 -20.46
N GLN A 334 10.76 -32.92 -20.58
CA GLN A 334 11.61 -32.43 -21.67
C GLN A 334 11.19 -33.02 -23.02
N GLN A 335 10.76 -34.28 -23.07
CA GLN A 335 10.20 -34.91 -24.26
C GLN A 335 8.83 -34.34 -24.61
N GLU A 336 7.98 -34.07 -23.61
CA GLU A 336 6.68 -33.46 -23.81
C GLU A 336 6.81 -32.04 -24.37
N MET A 337 7.67 -31.20 -23.79
CA MET A 337 7.97 -29.86 -24.31
C MET A 337 8.54 -29.90 -25.74
N ASN A 338 9.44 -30.84 -26.04
CA ASN A 338 9.98 -31.02 -27.39
C ASN A 338 8.92 -31.53 -28.39
N SER A 339 7.95 -32.33 -27.92
CA SER A 339 6.83 -32.79 -28.74
C SER A 339 5.86 -31.64 -29.07
N ILE A 340 5.61 -30.75 -28.11
CA ILE A 340 4.77 -29.57 -28.27
C ILE A 340 5.44 -28.58 -29.23
N ILE A 341 6.75 -28.34 -29.10
CA ILE A 341 7.52 -27.49 -30.04
C ILE A 341 7.48 -28.05 -31.47
N ARG A 342 7.59 -29.38 -31.64
CA ARG A 342 7.43 -30.04 -32.96
C ARG A 342 6.01 -29.94 -33.49
N ALA A 343 5.00 -30.04 -32.63
CA ALA A 343 3.60 -29.87 -33.02
C ALA A 343 3.29 -28.42 -33.42
N MET A 344 3.86 -27.43 -32.73
CA MET A 344 3.75 -26.01 -33.05
C MET A 344 4.45 -25.65 -34.37
N THR A 345 5.59 -26.28 -34.68
CA THR A 345 6.30 -26.07 -35.95
C THR A 345 5.70 -26.85 -37.12
N ALA A 346 5.01 -27.96 -36.87
CA ALA A 346 4.30 -28.74 -37.88
C ALA A 346 2.93 -28.14 -38.24
N SER A 347 2.32 -27.35 -37.35
CA SER A 347 0.97 -26.80 -37.54
C SER A 347 1.01 -25.38 -38.10
N ARG A 348 1.51 -25.24 -39.33
CA ARG A 348 1.14 -24.11 -40.22
C ARG A 348 0.13 -24.62 -41.26
N PRO A 349 -1.18 -24.45 -41.05
CA PRO A 349 -2.13 -24.57 -42.15
C PRO A 349 -2.24 -23.23 -42.88
N ARG A 350 -2.23 -23.31 -44.22
CA ARG A 350 -2.74 -22.26 -45.10
C ARG A 350 -4.17 -21.90 -44.72
N SER A 351 -4.50 -20.62 -44.88
CA SER A 351 -5.79 -19.97 -44.63
C SER A 351 -7.02 -20.69 -45.19
N THR A 352 -8.14 -20.70 -44.44
CA THR A 352 -9.54 -20.40 -44.85
C THR A 352 -10.54 -20.62 -43.67
N PRO A 353 -11.77 -20.05 -43.69
CA PRO A 353 -12.35 -19.38 -42.53
C PRO A 353 -13.60 -20.03 -41.87
N VAL A 354 -13.80 -19.63 -40.59
CA VAL A 354 -15.06 -19.40 -39.82
C VAL A 354 -16.03 -20.57 -39.54
N GLY A 355 -16.35 -20.74 -38.25
CA GLY A 355 -17.55 -21.41 -37.74
C GLY A 355 -17.79 -21.07 -36.26
N SER A 356 -18.91 -20.41 -35.98
CA SER A 356 -19.36 -19.86 -34.69
C SER A 356 -20.07 -20.88 -33.80
N SER A 357 -19.90 -20.80 -32.47
CA SER A 357 -20.88 -21.23 -31.44
C SER A 357 -20.52 -20.73 -30.03
N PRO A 358 -21.51 -20.54 -29.12
CA PRO A 358 -21.48 -19.54 -28.05
C PRO A 358 -21.11 -20.08 -26.66
N LEU A 359 -20.60 -19.19 -25.80
CA LEU A 359 -20.29 -19.41 -24.37
C LEU A 359 -21.52 -19.24 -23.47
N PRO A 360 -21.65 -19.96 -22.35
CA PRO A 360 -22.72 -19.79 -21.38
C PRO A 360 -22.39 -18.73 -20.31
N SER A 361 -23.42 -17.99 -19.90
CA SER A 361 -23.42 -16.89 -18.92
C SER A 361 -23.35 -17.37 -17.45
N PRO A 362 -22.64 -16.66 -16.55
CA PRO A 362 -22.68 -16.96 -15.11
C PRO A 362 -23.77 -16.18 -14.35
N LYS A 363 -24.28 -16.82 -13.29
CA LYS A 363 -25.37 -16.35 -12.41
C LYS A 363 -24.86 -15.33 -11.37
N SER A 364 -25.77 -14.44 -10.99
CA SER A 364 -25.62 -13.27 -10.13
C SER A 364 -25.51 -13.56 -8.62
N VAL A 365 -24.70 -12.78 -7.90
CA VAL A 365 -24.81 -12.54 -6.44
C VAL A 365 -24.68 -11.03 -6.14
N SER A 366 -25.43 -10.61 -5.12
CA SER A 366 -25.85 -9.31 -4.55
C SER A 366 -25.26 -7.97 -5.06
N SER A 367 -26.19 -7.05 -5.35
CA SER A 367 -26.06 -5.85 -6.17
C SER A 367 -25.70 -4.54 -5.44
N THR A 368 -25.50 -4.51 -4.12
CA THR A 368 -25.48 -3.22 -3.41
C THR A 368 -24.13 -2.48 -3.45
N ASN A 369 -23.00 -3.17 -3.36
CA ASN A 369 -21.66 -2.54 -3.47
C ASN A 369 -21.24 -2.30 -4.93
N ARG A 370 -21.70 -3.16 -5.83
CA ARG A 370 -21.43 -3.08 -7.28
C ARG A 370 -22.11 -1.86 -7.91
N GLU A 371 -23.32 -1.50 -7.49
CA GLU A 371 -24.05 -0.38 -8.05
C GLU A 371 -23.47 0.99 -7.67
N GLN A 372 -22.87 1.11 -6.48
CA GLN A 372 -22.21 2.35 -6.04
C GLN A 372 -20.88 2.58 -6.78
N LEU A 373 -20.10 1.51 -7.01
CA LEU A 373 -18.87 1.57 -7.81
C LEU A 373 -19.16 1.75 -9.30
N VAL A 374 -20.16 1.08 -9.87
CA VAL A 374 -20.54 1.24 -11.29
C VAL A 374 -20.94 2.68 -11.63
N ARG A 375 -21.53 3.43 -10.69
CA ARG A 375 -21.89 4.84 -10.88
C ARG A 375 -20.70 5.80 -10.88
N LEU A 376 -19.60 5.47 -10.19
CA LEU A 376 -18.34 6.20 -10.29
C LEU A 376 -17.49 5.75 -11.50
N VAL A 377 -17.67 4.52 -11.99
CA VAL A 377 -16.80 3.86 -13.00
C VAL A 377 -17.28 4.04 -14.45
N ASN A 378 -18.54 4.41 -14.71
CA ASN A 378 -19.06 4.58 -16.08
C ASN A 378 -19.85 5.88 -16.28
N PRO A 379 -19.26 6.95 -16.85
CA PRO A 379 -20.05 7.93 -17.59
C PRO A 379 -20.56 7.29 -18.91
N PRO A 380 -21.81 7.56 -19.34
CA PRO A 380 -22.43 6.82 -20.42
C PRO A 380 -22.00 7.32 -21.81
N SER A 381 -21.17 6.54 -22.51
CA SER A 381 -21.02 6.39 -23.99
C SER A 381 -19.53 6.14 -24.31
N ALA A 382 -19.06 5.20 -25.13
CA ALA A 382 -19.65 4.29 -26.09
C ALA A 382 -18.76 3.02 -26.10
N ARG A 383 -19.33 1.83 -25.88
CA ARG A 383 -18.54 0.62 -25.57
C ARG A 383 -18.47 -0.43 -26.67
N ASP A 384 -19.15 -0.25 -27.81
CA ASP A 384 -19.41 -1.39 -28.70
C ASP A 384 -18.66 -1.42 -30.04
N ASP A 385 -17.89 -0.39 -30.43
CA ASP A 385 -17.27 -0.35 -31.77
C ASP A 385 -15.73 -0.51 -31.84
N MET A 386 -14.99 -0.39 -30.73
CA MET A 386 -13.51 -0.33 -30.79
C MET A 386 -12.80 -1.69 -30.85
N VAL A 387 -13.40 -2.76 -30.32
CA VAL A 387 -12.81 -4.12 -30.34
C VAL A 387 -12.72 -4.65 -31.78
N GLY A 388 -13.61 -4.19 -32.68
CA GLY A 388 -13.56 -4.53 -34.11
C GLY A 388 -12.44 -3.81 -34.87
N MET A 389 -12.13 -2.57 -34.51
CA MET A 389 -11.10 -1.77 -35.17
C MET A 389 -9.67 -2.24 -34.86
N TRP A 390 -9.41 -2.72 -33.64
CA TRP A 390 -8.07 -3.16 -33.23
C TRP A 390 -7.57 -4.41 -33.98
N ARG A 391 -8.47 -5.36 -34.28
CA ARG A 391 -8.10 -6.57 -35.06
C ARG A 391 -7.67 -6.26 -36.50
N SER A 392 -8.15 -5.14 -37.07
CA SER A 392 -7.86 -4.78 -38.46
C SER A 392 -6.54 -4.04 -38.64
N ARG A 393 -5.99 -3.42 -37.58
CA ARG A 393 -4.84 -2.49 -37.70
C ARG A 393 -3.50 -3.09 -37.25
N VAL A 394 -3.52 -4.15 -36.45
CA VAL A 394 -2.31 -4.88 -36.00
C VAL A 394 -1.83 -5.93 -37.02
N LEU A 395 -2.64 -6.25 -38.04
CA LEU A 395 -2.27 -7.20 -39.10
C LEU A 395 -1.79 -6.54 -40.41
N SER A 396 -1.53 -5.22 -40.41
CA SER A 396 -1.08 -4.49 -41.61
C SER A 396 0.17 -3.61 -41.42
N VAL A 397 1.00 -3.89 -40.42
CA VAL A 397 2.40 -3.43 -40.29
C VAL A 397 3.24 -4.66 -40.00
#